data_AF-A0A968CZL7-F1
#
_entry.id   AF-A0A968CZL7-F1
#
_cell.length_a   1.000
_cell.length_b   1.000
_cell.length_c   1.000
_cell.angle_alpha   90.00
_cell.angle_beta   90.00
_cell.angle_gamma   90.00
#
_symmetry.space_group_name_H-M   'P 1'
#
loop_
_entity.id
_entity.type
_entity.pdbx_description
1 polymer ?
#
loop_
_entity_poly.entity_id
_entity_poly.type
_entity_poly.pdbx_seq_one_letter_code
_entity_poly.pdbx_strand_id
1 'polypeptide(L)'
;MDGVLGQQESFITGIDVPFTAREGETINASVSVLSIAIEPMSFRTILVRDDTGEEVINTQDFLVDPDTEFTNGGSFTMPPRDVTL
;
A
#
# COMPACT_ATOMS: atom_id res chain seq x y z
N MET A 1 23.66 28.92 -8.81
CA MET A 1 23.47 27.58 -8.23
C MET A 1 22.16 27.09 -8.78
N ASP A 2 22.22 26.26 -9.80
CA ASP A 2 21.01 25.66 -10.39
C ASP A 2 20.46 24.68 -9.36
N GLY A 3 19.32 25.04 -8.77
CA GLY A 3 18.58 24.18 -7.88
C GLY A 3 17.99 23.04 -8.69
N VAL A 4 18.71 21.92 -8.76
CA VAL A 4 18.07 20.64 -9.02
C VAL A 4 17.18 20.40 -7.81
N LEU A 5 15.89 20.70 -7.93
CA LEU A 5 14.89 20.09 -7.06
C LEU A 5 15.08 18.60 -7.26
N GLY A 6 15.76 17.94 -6.32
CA GLY A 6 15.99 16.51 -6.37
C GLY A 6 14.66 15.83 -6.63
N GLN A 7 14.58 15.05 -7.71
CA GLN A 7 13.35 14.33 -8.03
C GLN A 7 13.07 13.39 -6.85
N GLN A 8 12.00 13.70 -6.11
CA GLN A 8 11.43 12.83 -5.09
C GLN A 8 10.31 12.05 -5.78
N GLU A 9 10.70 11.09 -6.60
CA GLU A 9 9.76 10.25 -7.33
C GLU A 9 9.72 8.85 -6.71
N SER A 10 8.57 8.22 -6.77
CA SER A 10 8.37 6.84 -6.32
C SER A 10 7.22 6.24 -7.11
N PHE A 11 7.32 4.96 -7.42
CA PHE A 11 6.34 4.26 -8.22
C PHE A 11 5.81 3.05 -7.47
N ILE A 12 4.51 2.83 -7.55
CA ILE A 12 3.92 1.55 -7.16
C ILE A 12 4.31 0.53 -8.23
N THR A 13 5.04 -0.52 -7.83
CA THR A 13 5.51 -1.58 -8.73
C THR A 13 4.61 -2.81 -8.69
N GLY A 14 3.84 -2.99 -7.61
CA GLY A 14 2.94 -4.13 -7.47
C GLY A 14 1.90 -3.94 -6.38
N ILE A 15 0.78 -4.64 -6.55
CA ILE A 15 -0.25 -4.82 -5.52
C ILE A 15 -0.57 -6.31 -5.53
N ASP A 16 -0.43 -6.96 -4.39
CA ASP A 16 -0.80 -8.37 -4.19
C ASP A 16 -2.00 -8.43 -3.25
N VAL A 17 -3.15 -8.78 -3.82
CA VAL A 17 -4.40 -9.02 -3.11
C VAL A 17 -5.08 -10.23 -3.77
N PRO A 18 -5.58 -11.21 -3.01
CA PRO A 18 -6.33 -12.33 -3.55
C PRO A 18 -7.53 -11.86 -4.38
N PHE A 19 -7.63 -12.34 -5.62
CA PHE A 19 -8.74 -12.01 -6.52
C PHE A 19 -10.11 -12.49 -6.00
N THR A 20 -10.11 -13.52 -5.14
CA THR A 20 -11.32 -14.07 -4.52
C THR A 20 -11.10 -14.30 -3.04
N ALA A 21 -12.05 -13.85 -2.24
CA ALA A 21 -12.12 -14.03 -0.79
C ALA A 21 -13.53 -14.48 -0.40
N ARG A 22 -13.64 -15.38 0.57
CA ARG A 22 -14.91 -15.68 1.24
C ARG A 22 -15.15 -14.71 2.38
N GLU A 23 -16.41 -14.46 2.69
CA GLU A 23 -16.77 -13.76 3.93
C GLU A 23 -16.12 -14.44 5.14
N GLY A 24 -15.55 -13.63 6.03
CA GLY A 24 -14.86 -14.11 7.23
C GLY A 24 -13.45 -14.66 6.99
N GLU A 25 -12.98 -14.74 5.75
CA GLU A 25 -11.62 -15.15 5.42
C GLU A 25 -10.62 -14.03 5.76
N THR A 26 -9.47 -14.40 6.34
CA THR A 26 -8.36 -13.46 6.55
C THR A 26 -7.60 -13.29 5.24
N ILE A 27 -7.56 -12.06 4.76
CA ILE A 27 -6.91 -11.64 3.53
C ILE A 27 -5.60 -10.97 3.88
N ASN A 28 -4.51 -11.47 3.31
CA ASN A 28 -3.22 -10.78 3.34
C ASN A 28 -3.13 -9.95 2.06
N ALA A 29 -2.81 -8.67 2.23
CA ALA A 29 -2.63 -7.76 1.11
C ALA A 29 -1.31 -7.00 1.28
N SER A 30 -0.62 -6.77 0.17
CA SER A 30 0.63 -6.02 0.16
C SER A 30 0.77 -5.14 -1.07
N VAL A 31 1.56 -4.09 -0.92
CA VAL A 31 1.89 -3.13 -1.96
C VAL A 31 3.41 -3.05 -2.03
N SER A 32 3.93 -3.20 -3.24
CA SER A 32 5.34 -3.00 -3.56
C SER A 32 5.54 -1.63 -4.18
N VAL A 33 6.56 -0.93 -3.71
CA VAL A 33 6.91 0.41 -4.18
C VAL A 33 8.41 0.46 -4.40
N LEU A 34 8.81 1.04 -5.52
CA LEU A 34 10.19 1.39 -5.81
C LEU A 34 10.39 2.88 -5.50
N SER A 35 11.25 3.16 -4.53
CA SER A 35 11.73 4.51 -4.27
C SER A 35 12.85 4.83 -5.25
N ILE A 36 12.67 5.86 -6.08
CA ILE A 36 13.74 6.42 -6.92
C ILE A 36 14.19 7.80 -6.40
N ALA A 37 13.90 8.08 -5.12
CA ALA A 37 14.29 9.31 -4.46
C ALA A 37 15.82 9.35 -4.28
N ILE A 38 16.39 10.57 -4.27
CA ILE A 38 17.82 10.78 -4.04
C ILE A 38 18.23 10.72 -2.55
N GLU A 39 17.26 10.77 -1.64
CA GLU A 39 17.43 10.72 -0.19
C GLU A 39 16.38 9.77 0.41
N PRO A 40 16.61 9.21 1.62
CA PRO A 40 15.63 8.35 2.27
C PRO A 40 14.28 9.06 2.47
N MET A 41 13.19 8.36 2.17
CA MET A 41 11.83 8.90 2.30
C MET A 41 10.95 8.04 3.19
N SER A 42 10.00 8.69 3.87
CA SER A 42 9.01 8.04 4.71
C SER A 42 7.79 7.67 3.90
N PHE A 43 7.37 6.41 3.97
CA PHE A 43 6.20 5.88 3.27
C PHE A 43 5.17 5.34 4.26
N ARG A 44 3.91 5.35 3.82
CA ARG A 44 2.78 4.72 4.49
C ARG A 44 1.92 4.02 3.44
N THR A 45 1.48 2.80 3.74
CA THR A 45 0.55 2.07 2.90
C THR A 45 -0.84 2.09 3.55
N ILE A 46 -1.82 2.58 2.81
CA ILE A 46 -3.24 2.56 3.19
C ILE A 46 -4.00 1.80 2.12
N LEU A 47 -4.70 0.73 2.50
CA LEU A 47 -5.67 0.06 1.63
C LEU A 47 -7.06 0.43 2.09
N VAL A 48 -7.89 0.81 1.14
CA VAL A 48 -9.24 1.33 1.37
C VAL A 48 -10.23 0.47 0.61
N ARG A 49 -11.37 0.17 1.23
CA ARG A 49 -12.53 -0.43 0.57
C ARG A 49 -13.16 0.60 -0.38
N ASP A 50 -13.30 0.22 -1.65
CA ASP A 50 -13.84 1.11 -2.69
C ASP A 50 -15.29 1.52 -2.44
N ASP A 51 -16.10 0.63 -1.86
CA ASP A 51 -17.53 0.84 -1.61
C ASP A 51 -17.85 1.68 -0.37
N THR A 52 -17.09 1.53 0.71
CA THR A 52 -17.33 2.24 1.99
C THR A 52 -16.34 3.35 2.28
N GLY A 53 -15.18 3.36 1.61
CA GLY A 53 -14.06 4.23 1.99
C GLY A 53 -13.38 3.81 3.29
N GLU A 54 -13.69 2.63 3.83
CA GLU A 54 -13.10 2.14 5.07
C GLU A 54 -11.64 1.72 4.86
N GLU A 55 -10.74 2.21 5.71
CA GLU A 55 -9.34 1.74 5.74
C GLU A 55 -9.29 0.32 6.30
N VAL A 56 -8.91 -0.65 5.47
CA VAL A 56 -8.75 -2.05 5.87
C VAL A 56 -7.33 -2.39 6.28
N ILE A 57 -6.35 -1.62 5.78
CA ILE A 57 -4.95 -1.67 6.22
C ILE A 57 -4.45 -0.24 6.32
N ASN A 58 -3.76 0.06 7.43
CA ASN A 58 -3.05 1.31 7.65
C ASN A 58 -1.73 0.99 8.37
N THR A 59 -0.62 1.02 7.63
CA THR A 59 0.69 0.71 8.20
C THR A 59 1.23 1.91 8.99
N GLN A 60 2.16 1.65 9.90
CA GLN A 60 2.99 2.74 10.43
C GLN A 60 3.88 3.31 9.33
N ASP A 61 4.39 4.52 9.55
CA ASP A 61 5.39 5.13 8.68
C ASP A 61 6.69 4.31 8.74
N PHE A 62 7.35 4.14 7.60
CA PHE A 62 8.64 3.47 7.52
C PHE A 62 9.56 4.20 6.54
N LEU A 63 10.84 4.23 6.89
CA LEU A 63 11.87 4.88 6.10
C LEU A 63 12.41 3.90 5.05
N VAL A 64 12.56 4.39 3.82
CA VAL A 64 13.06 3.62 2.69
C VAL A 64 14.21 4.39 2.06
N ASP A 65 15.33 3.69 1.87
CA ASP A 65 16.52 4.25 1.23
C ASP A 65 16.31 4.45 -0.29
N PRO A 66 17.11 5.32 -0.93
CA PRO A 66 17.18 5.45 -2.39
C PRO A 66 17.32 4.12 -3.13
N ASP A 67 16.76 4.05 -4.34
CA ASP A 67 16.86 2.92 -5.27
C ASP A 67 16.47 1.55 -4.68
N THR A 68 15.61 1.57 -3.66
CA THR A 68 15.16 0.38 -2.93
C THR A 68 13.71 0.08 -3.27
N GLU A 69 13.45 -1.18 -3.65
CA GLU A 69 12.10 -1.73 -3.68
C GLU A 69 11.75 -2.27 -2.30
N PHE A 70 10.58 -1.90 -1.80
CA PHE A 70 10.05 -2.42 -0.56
C PHE A 70 8.63 -2.94 -0.79
N THR A 71 8.26 -3.95 -0.01
CA THR A 71 6.90 -4.46 0.05
C THR A 71 6.37 -4.27 1.46
N ASN A 72 5.23 -3.61 1.58
CA ASN A 72 4.56 -3.45 2.86
C ASN A 72 3.06 -3.74 2.72
N GLY A 73 2.45 -4.24 3.79
CA GLY A 73 1.11 -4.75 3.77
C GLY A 73 0.62 -5.14 5.16
N GLY A 74 -0.51 -5.81 5.17
CA GLY A 74 -1.17 -6.23 6.40
C GLY A 74 -2.22 -7.29 6.09
N SER A 75 -2.99 -7.60 7.12
CA SER A 75 -4.12 -8.52 6.99
C SER A 75 -5.40 -7.87 7.49
N PHE A 76 -6.50 -8.22 6.83
CA PHE A 76 -7.84 -7.83 7.23
C PHE A 76 -8.79 -9.02 7.06
N THR A 77 -9.90 -9.01 7.78
CA THR A 77 -10.94 -10.02 7.60
C THR A 77 -11.92 -9.54 6.55
N MET A 78 -12.19 -10.36 5.53
CA MET A 78 -13.16 -10.04 4.49
C MET A 78 -14.53 -9.83 5.14
N PRO A 79 -15.15 -8.65 4.96
CA PRO A 79 -16.44 -8.35 5.57
C PRO A 79 -17.54 -9.24 4.97
N PRO A 80 -18.70 -9.30 5.63
CA PRO A 80 -19.89 -9.88 5.05
C PRO A 80 -20.22 -9.28 3.69
N ARG A 81 -20.67 -10.13 2.76
CA ARG A 81 -21.23 -9.59 1.53
C ARG A 81 -22.51 -8.87 1.91
N ASP A 82 -22.63 -7.59 1.58
CA ASP A 82 -23.90 -6.88 1.69
C ASP A 82 -24.89 -7.55 0.74
N VAL A 83 -25.71 -8.46 1.27
CA VAL A 83 -26.81 -9.07 0.51
C VAL A 83 -27.94 -8.07 0.50
N THR A 84 -27.94 -7.14 -0.46
CA THR A 84 -29.16 -6.41 -0.78
C THR A 84 -30.07 -7.35 -1.57
N LEU A 85 -31.10 -7.89 -0.90
CA LEU A 85 -32.18 -8.66 -1.52
C LEU A 85 -33.14 -7.75 -2.28
#